data_AF-A0A2P4SIR7-F1
#
_entry.id   AF-A0A2P4SIR7-F1
#
_cell.length_a   1.000
_cell.length_b   1.000
_cell.length_c   1.000
_cell.angle_alpha   90.00
_cell.angle_beta   90.00
_cell.angle_gamma   90.00
#
_symmetry.space_group_name_H-M   'P 1'
#
loop_
_entity.id
_entity.type
_entity.pdbx_description
1 polymer ?
#
loop_
_entity_poly.entity_id
_entity_poly.type
_entity_poly.pdbx_seq_one_letter_code
_entity_poly.pdbx_strand_id
1 'polypeptide(L)'
;YGLVTTPQLHYMVCCQNTQGQYGKPTLEGYYQKLSKAFTELIKKSLSSGEAQRQLKIDCANGIGALKLAEMKTYFPKEVQVQVYNDGTKEKLNHLCGADFVKVHQKPPKGLDMKPNESCCSFDGDADRIVYYYEDTAGHFHLIDGDKIATLISIFLKELLAKVGQTLKMAVVQTAYANGSSTRYLEETVKVLFSKAAENTIRQLAKEEKDVAKREAAKVLENMIDLINQTVGDAISDMLVIEAILALKGLTLQQWDALYTDFPSRLLKVQ
;
A
#
# COMPACT_ATOMS: atom_id res chain seq x y z
N TYR A 1 4.56 1.95 -24.36
CA TYR A 1 3.32 1.96 -23.54
C TYR A 1 2.76 3.36 -23.27
N GLY A 2 3.27 4.42 -23.92
CA GLY A 2 2.80 5.79 -23.67
C GLY A 2 3.14 6.26 -22.25
N LEU A 3 2.28 7.11 -21.71
CA LEU A 3 2.34 7.64 -20.35
C LEU A 3 1.92 6.55 -19.34
N VAL A 4 2.84 6.08 -18.50
CA VAL A 4 2.64 5.03 -17.48
C VAL A 4 3.52 5.30 -16.26
N THR A 5 3.13 4.79 -15.08
CA THR A 5 4.00 4.78 -13.89
C THR A 5 5.13 3.77 -14.06
N THR A 6 6.21 3.90 -13.28
CA THR A 6 7.29 2.90 -13.23
C THR A 6 6.76 1.49 -12.91
N PRO A 7 5.88 1.31 -11.90
CA PRO A 7 5.28 0.01 -11.59
C PRO A 7 4.41 -0.58 -12.68
N GLN A 8 3.65 0.24 -13.41
CA GLN A 8 2.81 -0.23 -14.51
C GLN A 8 3.65 -0.83 -15.64
N LEU A 9 4.78 -0.18 -15.98
CA LEU A 9 5.72 -0.71 -16.97
C LEU A 9 6.28 -2.07 -16.52
N HIS A 10 6.74 -2.16 -15.27
CA HIS A 10 7.26 -3.40 -14.70
C HIS A 10 6.22 -4.53 -14.66
N TYR A 11 4.97 -4.19 -14.32
CA TYR A 11 3.84 -5.12 -14.38
C TYR A 11 3.66 -5.69 -15.79
N MET A 12 3.60 -4.84 -16.82
CA MET A 12 3.40 -5.30 -18.20
C MET A 12 4.55 -6.17 -18.71
N VAL A 13 5.80 -5.80 -18.38
CA VAL A 13 7.00 -6.60 -18.70
C VAL A 13 6.95 -7.97 -18.00
N CYS A 14 6.59 -8.01 -16.72
CA CYS A 14 6.44 -9.27 -15.98
C CYS A 14 5.33 -10.15 -16.57
N CYS A 15 4.16 -9.58 -16.88
CA CYS A 15 3.07 -10.31 -17.53
C CYS A 15 3.48 -10.90 -18.87
N GLN A 16 4.24 -10.16 -19.69
CA GLN A 16 4.74 -10.66 -20.97
C GLN A 16 5.72 -11.82 -20.78
N ASN A 17 6.69 -11.66 -19.89
CA ASN A 17 7.73 -12.68 -19.64
C ASN A 17 7.21 -13.93 -18.90
N THR A 18 6.08 -13.80 -18.19
CA THR A 18 5.39 -14.93 -17.55
C THR A 18 4.29 -15.52 -18.44
N GLN A 19 4.22 -15.13 -19.72
CA GLN A 19 3.21 -15.59 -20.69
C GLN A 19 1.77 -15.44 -20.17
N GLY A 20 1.51 -14.34 -19.45
CA GLY A 20 0.21 -14.03 -18.87
C GLY A 20 -0.09 -14.69 -17.52
N GLN A 21 0.82 -15.51 -16.95
CA GLN A 21 0.60 -16.14 -15.64
C GLN A 21 0.48 -15.11 -14.50
N TYR A 22 1.23 -14.01 -14.55
CA TYR A 22 1.15 -12.95 -13.53
C TYR A 22 -0.07 -12.01 -13.69
N GLY A 23 -0.67 -11.98 -14.89
CA GLY A 23 -1.78 -11.10 -15.25
C GLY A 23 -1.80 -10.75 -16.74
N LYS A 24 -2.80 -9.98 -17.17
CA LYS A 24 -2.92 -9.49 -18.56
C LYS A 24 -1.89 -8.35 -18.79
N PRO A 25 -1.04 -8.39 -19.84
CA PRO A 25 0.02 -7.40 -20.09
C PRO A 25 -0.50 -6.09 -20.67
N THR A 26 -1.48 -5.47 -20.01
CA THR A 26 -2.07 -4.18 -20.40
C THR A 26 -2.31 -3.30 -19.17
N LEU A 27 -2.47 -1.99 -19.37
CA LEU A 27 -2.87 -1.06 -18.31
C LEU A 27 -4.21 -1.44 -17.68
N GLU A 28 -5.19 -1.79 -18.51
CA GLU A 28 -6.47 -2.32 -18.02
C GLU A 28 -6.27 -3.56 -17.14
N GLY A 29 -5.36 -4.47 -17.53
CA GLY A 29 -5.04 -5.65 -16.75
C GLY A 29 -4.48 -5.32 -15.37
N TYR A 30 -3.61 -4.31 -15.30
CA TYR A 30 -3.10 -3.78 -14.03
C TYR A 30 -4.24 -3.24 -13.16
N TYR A 31 -5.11 -2.38 -13.71
CA TYR A 31 -6.24 -1.81 -12.97
C TYR A 31 -7.19 -2.90 -12.46
N GLN A 32 -7.57 -3.83 -13.32
CA GLN A 32 -8.49 -4.93 -12.98
C GLN A 32 -7.90 -5.86 -11.93
N LYS A 33 -6.61 -6.23 -12.04
CA LYS A 33 -5.96 -7.13 -11.08
C LYS A 33 -6.00 -6.52 -9.67
N LEU A 34 -5.51 -5.30 -9.53
CA LEU A 34 -5.42 -4.63 -8.24
C LEU A 34 -6.80 -4.28 -7.68
N SER A 35 -7.69 -3.67 -8.48
CA SER A 35 -8.99 -3.24 -7.98
C SER A 35 -9.87 -4.42 -7.57
N LYS A 36 -9.81 -5.55 -8.28
CA LYS A 36 -10.56 -6.76 -7.95
C LYS A 36 -10.09 -7.34 -6.61
N ALA A 37 -8.78 -7.51 -6.45
CA ALA A 37 -8.21 -8.04 -5.20
C ALA A 37 -8.55 -7.12 -4.01
N PHE A 38 -8.39 -5.80 -4.18
CA PHE A 38 -8.75 -4.81 -3.18
C PHE A 38 -10.25 -4.87 -2.82
N THR A 39 -11.13 -4.93 -3.81
CA THR A 39 -12.59 -4.99 -3.59
C THR A 39 -13.01 -6.21 -2.80
N GLU A 40 -12.44 -7.38 -3.10
CA GLU A 40 -12.73 -8.61 -2.35
C GLU A 40 -12.26 -8.53 -0.89
N LEU A 41 -11.13 -7.86 -0.63
CA LEU A 41 -10.62 -7.66 0.73
C LEU A 41 -11.52 -6.75 1.56
N ILE A 42 -12.00 -5.64 1.00
CA ILE A 42 -12.79 -4.65 1.77
C ILE A 42 -14.29 -5.00 1.84
N LYS A 43 -14.79 -5.93 1.02
CA LYS A 43 -16.21 -6.28 0.90
C LYS A 43 -16.91 -6.57 2.24
N LYS A 44 -16.21 -7.23 3.17
CA LYS A 44 -16.74 -7.54 4.51
C LYS A 44 -16.86 -6.30 5.40
N SER A 45 -15.90 -5.38 5.34
CA SER A 45 -15.95 -4.11 6.10
C SER A 45 -17.05 -3.20 5.53
N LEU A 46 -17.20 -3.12 4.20
CA LEU A 46 -18.24 -2.34 3.54
C LEU A 46 -19.67 -2.79 3.91
N SER A 47 -19.87 -4.07 4.18
CA SER A 47 -21.17 -4.63 4.58
C SER A 47 -21.60 -4.26 6.01
N SER A 48 -20.69 -3.68 6.80
CA SER A 48 -20.88 -3.38 8.22
C SER A 48 -21.43 -1.96 8.47
N GLY A 49 -21.77 -1.22 7.41
CA GLY A 49 -22.30 0.16 7.50
C GLY A 49 -21.24 1.23 7.76
N GLU A 50 -19.96 0.91 7.54
CA GLU A 50 -18.88 1.90 7.61
C GLU A 50 -19.08 3.01 6.57
N ALA A 51 -18.82 4.24 6.99
CA ALA A 51 -18.86 5.43 6.15
C ALA A 51 -17.93 5.29 4.93
N GLN A 52 -18.26 6.00 3.84
CA GLN A 52 -17.44 6.07 2.62
C GLN A 52 -15.95 6.23 2.96
N ARG A 53 -15.10 5.35 2.39
CA ARG A 53 -13.66 5.42 2.55
C ARG A 53 -13.11 6.51 1.64
N GLN A 54 -12.66 7.61 2.23
CA GLN A 54 -12.06 8.72 1.49
C GLN A 54 -10.54 8.60 1.52
N LEU A 55 -9.93 8.57 0.34
CA LEU A 55 -8.49 8.56 0.15
C LEU A 55 -8.08 9.91 -0.43
N LYS A 56 -7.28 10.69 0.30
CA LYS A 56 -6.70 11.94 -0.17
C LYS A 56 -5.24 11.69 -0.55
N ILE A 57 -4.94 11.85 -1.83
CA ILE A 57 -3.61 11.53 -2.38
C ILE A 57 -3.02 12.76 -3.04
N ASP A 58 -1.85 13.17 -2.56
CA ASP A 58 -0.95 14.07 -3.25
C ASP A 58 -0.13 13.29 -4.28
N CYS A 59 -0.38 13.55 -5.56
CA CYS A 59 0.27 12.83 -6.66
C CYS A 59 1.53 13.52 -7.18
N ALA A 60 2.10 14.46 -6.41
CA ALA A 60 3.37 15.14 -6.69
C ALA A 60 3.44 15.87 -8.05
N ASN A 61 2.30 16.22 -8.64
CA ASN A 61 2.19 16.70 -10.02
C ASN A 61 2.75 15.72 -11.06
N GLY A 62 2.79 14.44 -10.70
CA GLY A 62 3.40 13.36 -11.46
C GLY A 62 2.39 12.45 -12.18
N ILE A 63 2.93 11.41 -12.80
CA ILE A 63 2.16 10.50 -13.66
C ILE A 63 1.11 9.69 -12.89
N GLY A 64 1.32 9.50 -11.58
CA GLY A 64 0.38 8.84 -10.68
C GLY A 64 -1.00 9.49 -10.65
N ALA A 65 -1.09 10.82 -10.83
CA ALA A 65 -2.36 11.55 -10.86
C ALA A 65 -3.27 11.08 -12.00
N LEU A 66 -2.71 11.06 -13.21
CA LEU A 66 -3.42 10.60 -14.41
C LEU A 66 -3.88 9.15 -14.25
N LYS A 67 -3.01 8.29 -13.70
CA LYS A 67 -3.28 6.85 -13.57
C LYS A 67 -4.27 6.51 -12.47
N LEU A 68 -4.25 7.23 -11.35
CA LEU A 68 -5.32 7.13 -10.37
C LEU A 68 -6.65 7.63 -10.95
N ALA A 69 -6.67 8.71 -11.71
CA ALA A 69 -7.89 9.21 -12.35
C ALA A 69 -8.51 8.18 -13.32
N GLU A 70 -7.69 7.48 -14.11
CA GLU A 70 -8.12 6.36 -14.96
C GLU A 70 -8.65 5.18 -14.10
N MET A 71 -7.90 4.81 -13.05
CA MET A 71 -8.21 3.66 -12.19
C MET A 71 -9.45 3.87 -11.32
N LYS A 72 -9.87 5.12 -11.06
CA LYS A 72 -11.07 5.45 -10.25
C LYS A 72 -12.33 4.68 -10.66
N THR A 73 -12.49 4.44 -11.97
CA THR A 73 -13.67 3.74 -12.51
C THR A 73 -13.73 2.25 -12.15
N TYR A 74 -12.62 1.68 -11.66
CA TYR A 74 -12.52 0.28 -11.27
C TYR A 74 -12.78 0.04 -9.78
N PHE A 75 -12.90 1.11 -8.97
CA PHE A 75 -13.18 1.01 -7.55
C PHE A 75 -14.70 0.93 -7.26
N PRO A 76 -15.10 0.27 -6.17
CA PRO A 76 -16.49 0.28 -5.72
C PRO A 76 -16.89 1.70 -5.27
N LYS A 77 -18.18 2.02 -5.31
CA LYS A 77 -18.71 3.39 -5.07
C LYS A 77 -18.42 3.92 -3.66
N GLU A 78 -18.18 3.01 -2.74
CA GLU A 78 -17.86 3.24 -1.34
C GLU A 78 -16.44 3.80 -1.15
N VAL A 79 -15.57 3.69 -2.16
CA VAL A 79 -14.19 4.18 -2.14
C VAL A 79 -14.08 5.45 -2.97
N GLN A 80 -13.85 6.58 -2.30
CA GLN A 80 -13.69 7.88 -2.92
C GLN A 80 -12.23 8.29 -2.96
N VAL A 81 -11.67 8.39 -4.17
CA VAL A 81 -10.29 8.82 -4.40
C VAL A 81 -10.26 10.30 -4.77
N GLN A 82 -9.70 11.12 -3.89
CA GLN A 82 -9.47 12.55 -4.09
C GLN A 82 -8.00 12.76 -4.45
N VAL A 83 -7.77 13.30 -5.66
CA VAL A 83 -6.43 13.51 -6.20
C VAL A 83 -6.08 15.00 -6.04
N TYR A 84 -4.92 15.26 -5.46
CA TYR A 84 -4.30 16.56 -5.29
C TYR A 84 -2.96 16.58 -6.04
N ASN A 85 -2.50 17.79 -6.39
CA ASN A 85 -1.26 17.99 -7.15
C ASN A 85 -1.22 17.08 -8.39
N ASP A 86 -2.12 17.35 -9.33
CA ASP A 86 -2.38 16.52 -10.52
C ASP A 86 -1.53 16.88 -11.75
N GLY A 87 -0.63 17.87 -11.62
CA GLY A 87 0.21 18.34 -12.70
C GLY A 87 -0.41 19.41 -13.60
N THR A 88 -1.62 19.89 -13.30
CA THR A 88 -2.29 20.93 -14.10
C THR A 88 -1.84 22.36 -13.78
N LYS A 89 -1.38 22.63 -12.56
CA LYS A 89 -1.08 23.98 -12.06
C LYS A 89 0.39 24.22 -11.70
N GLU A 90 1.04 23.22 -11.13
CA GLU A 90 2.35 23.35 -10.50
C GLU A 90 3.32 22.33 -11.11
N LYS A 91 4.63 22.54 -10.87
CA LYS A 91 5.68 21.68 -11.43
C LYS A 91 5.77 20.33 -10.68
N LEU A 92 6.24 19.31 -11.39
CA LEU A 92 6.59 18.00 -10.85
C LEU A 92 7.44 18.14 -9.57
N ASN A 93 7.02 17.46 -8.50
CA ASN A 93 7.68 17.42 -7.18
C ASN A 93 7.92 18.81 -6.52
N HIS A 94 7.23 19.86 -6.96
CA HIS A 94 7.45 21.19 -6.40
C HIS A 94 6.64 21.39 -5.12
N LEU A 95 7.32 21.36 -3.97
CA LEU A 95 6.72 21.53 -2.63
C LEU A 95 5.62 20.49 -2.31
N CYS A 96 5.71 19.32 -2.94
CA CYS A 96 4.78 18.21 -2.80
C CYS A 96 5.48 16.89 -3.11
N GLY A 97 4.80 15.78 -2.88
CA GLY A 97 5.28 14.42 -3.13
C GLY A 97 5.98 13.76 -1.95
N ALA A 98 6.17 12.45 -2.06
CA ALA A 98 6.67 11.60 -0.98
C ALA A 98 8.04 12.06 -0.43
N ASP A 99 8.98 12.39 -1.32
CA ASP A 99 10.31 12.88 -0.93
C ASP A 99 10.23 14.21 -0.17
N PHE A 100 9.38 15.15 -0.62
CA PHE A 100 9.19 16.42 0.06
C PHE A 100 8.63 16.23 1.47
N VAL A 101 7.57 15.42 1.59
CA VAL A 101 6.92 15.15 2.88
C VAL A 101 7.88 14.42 3.83
N LYS A 102 8.63 13.42 3.35
CA LYS A 102 9.60 12.68 4.17
C LYS A 102 10.74 13.56 4.67
N VAL A 103 11.27 14.43 3.82
CA VAL A 103 12.43 15.30 4.16
C VAL A 103 12.01 16.46 5.06
N HIS A 104 10.87 17.08 4.78
CA HIS A 104 10.43 18.28 5.49
C HIS A 104 9.48 18.02 6.65
N GLN A 105 8.92 16.81 6.78
CA GLN A 105 7.96 16.39 7.81
C GLN A 105 6.83 17.39 8.00
N LYS A 106 6.16 17.75 6.89
CA LYS A 106 5.02 18.65 6.86
C LYS A 106 4.12 18.36 5.66
N PRO A 107 2.86 18.83 5.64
CA PRO A 107 1.95 18.62 4.52
C PRO A 107 2.47 19.20 3.19
N PRO A 108 2.13 18.58 2.06
CA PRO A 108 2.43 19.13 0.74
C PRO A 108 1.61 20.40 0.48
N LYS A 109 2.16 21.31 -0.33
CA LYS A 109 1.44 22.51 -0.78
C LYS A 109 0.19 22.10 -1.56
N GLY A 110 -0.93 22.77 -1.28
CA GLY A 110 -2.18 22.60 -2.04
C GLY A 110 -3.11 21.48 -1.53
N LEU A 111 -2.66 20.70 -0.55
CA LEU A 111 -3.51 19.72 0.14
C LEU A 111 -4.17 20.38 1.35
N ASP A 112 -5.49 20.34 1.41
CA ASP A 112 -6.26 20.76 2.59
C ASP A 112 -6.55 19.55 3.48
N MET A 113 -5.97 19.56 4.68
CA MET A 113 -6.04 18.49 5.66
C MET A 113 -6.84 18.96 6.87
N LYS A 114 -7.85 18.18 7.26
CA LYS A 114 -8.49 18.35 8.56
C LYS A 114 -7.78 17.47 9.61
N PRO A 115 -7.86 17.83 10.89
CA PRO A 115 -7.32 17.00 11.95
C PRO A 115 -7.81 15.54 11.85
N ASN A 116 -6.87 14.62 12.01
CA ASN A 116 -7.01 13.17 11.95
C ASN A 116 -7.42 12.59 10.60
N GLU A 117 -7.47 13.37 9.51
CA GLU A 117 -7.67 12.82 8.16
C GLU A 117 -6.42 12.08 7.68
N SER A 118 -6.62 10.85 7.19
CA SER A 118 -5.58 10.06 6.54
C SER A 118 -5.26 10.62 5.15
N CYS A 119 -3.99 10.94 4.91
CA CYS A 119 -3.49 11.40 3.63
C CYS A 119 -2.25 10.60 3.24
N CYS A 120 -1.96 10.53 1.94
CA CYS A 120 -0.70 9.99 1.45
C CYS A 120 -0.15 10.81 0.29
N SER A 121 1.16 10.69 0.06
CA SER A 121 1.85 11.30 -1.08
C SER A 121 2.57 10.24 -1.88
N PHE A 122 2.46 10.32 -3.20
CA PHE A 122 3.31 9.58 -4.14
C PHE A 122 4.55 10.41 -4.49
N ASP A 123 5.57 9.80 -5.06
CA ASP A 123 6.58 10.53 -5.83
C ASP A 123 6.20 10.61 -7.32
N GLY A 124 7.06 11.27 -8.11
CA GLY A 124 6.72 11.72 -9.47
C GLY A 124 6.34 10.59 -10.44
N ASP A 125 6.95 9.41 -10.30
CA ASP A 125 6.69 8.21 -11.09
C ASP A 125 5.88 7.13 -10.36
N ALA A 126 5.45 7.42 -9.13
CA ALA A 126 4.59 6.62 -8.26
C ALA A 126 5.16 5.24 -7.90
N ASP A 127 6.46 5.16 -7.63
CA ASP A 127 7.10 3.96 -7.07
C ASP A 127 7.35 4.06 -5.55
N ARG A 128 7.13 5.25 -4.96
CA ARG A 128 7.15 5.50 -3.51
C ARG A 128 5.86 6.09 -2.99
N ILE A 129 5.54 5.73 -1.75
CA ILE A 129 4.43 6.28 -0.98
C ILE A 129 4.87 6.59 0.45
N VAL A 130 4.31 7.66 1.01
CA VAL A 130 4.30 7.92 2.46
C VAL A 130 2.88 8.28 2.90
N TYR A 131 2.50 7.87 4.11
CA TYR A 131 1.25 8.28 4.75
C TYR A 131 1.53 9.34 5.81
N TYR A 132 0.51 10.11 6.17
CA TYR A 132 0.60 11.11 7.22
C TYR A 132 -0.79 11.60 7.65
N TYR A 133 -0.83 12.24 8.80
CA TYR A 133 -1.98 13.02 9.28
C TYR A 133 -1.51 14.18 10.15
N GLU A 134 -2.39 15.13 10.40
CA GLU A 134 -2.22 16.12 11.47
C GLU A 134 -3.14 15.79 12.63
N ASP A 135 -2.65 15.80 13.86
CA ASP A 135 -3.49 15.56 15.03
C ASP A 135 -4.37 16.78 15.39
N THR A 136 -5.22 16.64 16.41
CA THR A 136 -6.09 17.73 16.89
C THR A 136 -5.33 18.90 17.51
N ALA A 137 -4.05 18.73 17.85
CA ALA A 137 -3.17 19.79 18.32
C ALA A 137 -2.40 20.46 17.17
N GLY A 138 -2.57 20.00 15.92
CA GLY A 138 -1.90 20.51 14.74
C GLY A 138 -0.47 19.98 14.56
N HIS A 139 -0.08 18.90 15.25
CA HIS A 139 1.20 18.26 15.00
C HIS A 139 1.12 17.31 13.81
N PHE A 140 2.12 17.39 12.94
CA PHE A 140 2.26 16.50 11.80
C PHE A 140 2.88 15.17 12.21
N HIS A 141 2.21 14.07 11.84
CA HIS A 141 2.67 12.70 12.08
C HIS A 141 2.96 12.02 10.75
N LEU A 142 4.22 11.61 10.55
CA LEU A 142 4.68 10.92 9.36
C LEU A 142 4.62 9.40 9.56
N ILE A 143 4.12 8.70 8.56
CA ILE A 143 4.07 7.24 8.48
C ILE A 143 4.83 6.82 7.23
N ASP A 144 6.09 6.45 7.43
CA ASP A 144 7.01 6.16 6.33
C ASP A 144 7.03 4.67 5.95
N GLY A 145 7.97 4.31 5.06
CA GLY A 145 8.12 2.95 4.55
C GLY A 145 8.34 1.89 5.63
N ASP A 146 8.95 2.23 6.78
CA ASP A 146 9.17 1.26 7.86
C ASP A 146 7.87 0.90 8.57
N LYS A 147 7.01 1.90 8.81
CA LYS A 147 5.67 1.70 9.36
C LYS A 147 4.81 0.88 8.40
N ILE A 148 4.91 1.14 7.09
CA ILE A 148 4.21 0.39 6.04
C ILE A 148 4.66 -1.07 6.02
N ALA A 149 5.97 -1.30 5.95
CA ALA A 149 6.55 -2.63 5.95
C ALA A 149 6.15 -3.42 7.20
N THR A 150 6.12 -2.75 8.36
CA THR A 150 5.71 -3.35 9.62
C THR A 150 4.24 -3.79 9.61
N LEU A 151 3.33 -2.91 9.15
CA LEU A 151 1.90 -3.20 9.07
C LEU A 151 1.63 -4.43 8.20
N ILE A 152 2.18 -4.43 6.99
CA ILE A 152 2.02 -5.51 6.01
C ILE A 152 2.57 -6.81 6.59
N SER A 153 3.76 -6.77 7.17
CA SER A 153 4.43 -7.96 7.70
C SER A 153 3.63 -8.61 8.83
N ILE A 154 3.21 -7.82 9.82
CA ILE A 154 2.42 -8.35 10.94
C ILE A 154 1.12 -8.96 10.43
N PHE A 155 0.43 -8.28 9.51
CA PHE A 155 -0.80 -8.78 8.96
C PHE A 155 -0.62 -10.12 8.23
N LEU A 156 0.39 -10.23 7.37
CA LEU A 156 0.71 -11.47 6.67
C LEU A 156 1.09 -12.60 7.66
N LYS A 157 1.90 -12.30 8.68
CA LYS A 157 2.27 -13.25 9.74
C LYS A 157 1.05 -13.79 10.48
N GLU A 158 0.12 -12.92 10.88
CA GLU A 158 -1.12 -13.32 11.53
C GLU A 158 -1.97 -14.24 10.65
N LEU A 159 -2.10 -13.92 9.35
CA LEU A 159 -2.85 -14.75 8.42
C LEU A 159 -2.20 -16.10 8.18
N LEU A 160 -0.87 -16.15 8.02
CA LEU A 160 -0.11 -17.39 7.88
C LEU A 160 -0.29 -18.29 9.10
N ALA A 161 -0.24 -17.72 10.30
CA ALA A 161 -0.51 -18.45 11.54
C ALA A 161 -1.94 -19.00 11.57
N LYS A 162 -2.94 -18.22 11.13
CA LYS A 162 -4.34 -18.68 11.05
C LYS A 162 -4.51 -19.88 10.12
N VAL A 163 -3.84 -19.89 8.97
CA VAL A 163 -3.90 -21.02 8.01
C VAL A 163 -2.96 -22.17 8.39
N GLY A 164 -2.26 -22.09 9.52
CA GLY A 164 -1.34 -23.11 10.00
C GLY A 164 -0.08 -23.27 9.14
N GLN A 165 0.31 -22.23 8.40
CA GLN A 165 1.51 -22.23 7.55
C GLN A 165 2.69 -21.60 8.30
N THR A 166 3.81 -22.33 8.34
CA THR A 166 5.06 -21.86 8.95
C THR A 166 6.01 -21.29 7.89
N LEU A 167 5.46 -20.58 6.91
CA LEU A 167 6.28 -19.91 5.90
C LEU A 167 7.14 -18.86 6.60
N LYS A 168 8.44 -18.86 6.28
CA LYS A 168 9.33 -17.82 6.78
C LYS A 168 9.01 -16.51 6.04
N MET A 169 9.07 -15.38 6.75
CA MET A 169 8.80 -14.06 6.17
C MET A 169 9.85 -13.07 6.67
N ALA A 170 10.54 -12.36 5.77
CA ALA A 170 11.41 -11.26 6.15
C ALA A 170 10.90 -9.93 5.64
N VAL A 171 11.24 -8.93 6.43
CA VAL A 171 11.33 -7.55 6.00
C VAL A 171 12.78 -7.27 5.62
N VAL A 172 12.99 -6.70 4.44
CA VAL A 172 14.31 -6.18 4.04
C VAL A 172 14.28 -4.69 4.24
N GLN A 173 15.15 -4.21 5.10
CA GLN A 173 15.32 -2.80 5.41
C GLN A 173 16.66 -2.30 4.89
N THR A 174 16.75 -1.00 4.64
CA THR A 174 18.03 -0.34 4.35
C THR A 174 18.59 0.27 5.63
N ALA A 175 19.83 0.77 5.60
CA ALA A 175 20.42 1.47 6.74
C ALA A 175 19.68 2.78 7.13
N TYR A 176 18.77 3.28 6.27
CA TYR A 176 17.93 4.43 6.57
C TYR A 176 16.70 4.10 7.42
N ALA A 177 16.45 2.81 7.66
CA ALA A 177 15.31 2.39 8.46
C ALA A 177 15.46 2.80 9.93
N ASN A 178 14.34 3.16 10.57
CA ASN A 178 14.34 3.49 11.98
C ASN A 178 14.64 2.23 12.82
N GLY A 179 15.57 2.32 13.77
CA GLY A 179 15.92 1.19 14.64
C GLY A 179 14.75 0.68 15.49
N SER A 180 13.70 1.50 15.72
CA SER A 180 12.44 1.09 16.35
C SER A 180 11.75 -0.02 15.55
N SER A 181 11.65 0.17 14.22
CA SER A 181 11.01 -0.75 13.30
C SER A 181 11.79 -2.06 13.19
N THR A 182 13.12 -1.99 13.14
CA THR A 182 13.98 -3.18 13.13
C THR A 182 13.79 -3.98 14.41
N ARG A 183 13.83 -3.34 15.59
CA ARG A 183 13.59 -3.99 16.88
C ARG A 183 12.20 -4.63 16.95
N TYR A 184 11.20 -3.95 16.40
CA TYR A 184 9.83 -4.45 16.38
C TYR A 184 9.64 -5.63 15.41
N LEU A 185 10.52 -5.77 14.42
CA LEU A 185 10.50 -6.79 13.37
C LEU A 185 11.51 -7.94 13.57
N GLU A 186 12.24 -8.03 14.68
CA GLU A 186 13.23 -9.08 14.93
C GLU A 186 12.61 -10.50 14.90
N GLU A 187 12.56 -11.13 13.71
CA GLU A 187 12.89 -12.54 13.34
C GLU A 187 12.38 -12.96 11.91
N THR A 188 13.34 -13.39 11.06
CA THR A 188 13.39 -14.45 9.98
C THR A 188 12.56 -14.49 8.66
N VAL A 189 13.25 -14.07 7.57
CA VAL A 189 13.48 -14.57 6.15
C VAL A 189 12.34 -14.86 5.13
N LYS A 190 12.42 -14.20 3.95
CA LYS A 190 11.59 -14.23 2.70
C LYS A 190 11.18 -15.62 2.18
N VAL A 191 9.91 -16.04 2.30
CA VAL A 191 9.36 -17.24 1.59
C VAL A 191 7.92 -17.06 1.04
N LEU A 192 7.19 -15.98 1.37
CA LEU A 192 5.77 -15.84 1.01
C LEU A 192 5.47 -15.89 -0.50
N PHE A 193 6.28 -15.23 -1.33
CA PHE A 193 6.02 -15.07 -2.77
C PHE A 193 6.73 -16.13 -3.65
N SER A 194 7.08 -17.28 -3.07
CA SER A 194 7.54 -18.41 -3.89
C SER A 194 6.34 -19.07 -4.58
N LYS A 195 6.51 -19.56 -5.82
CA LYS A 195 5.43 -20.30 -6.53
C LYS A 195 4.85 -21.45 -5.69
N ALA A 196 5.69 -22.11 -4.88
CA ALA A 196 5.26 -23.16 -3.97
C ALA A 196 4.31 -22.61 -2.89
N ALA A 197 4.70 -21.53 -2.21
CA ALA A 197 3.86 -20.86 -1.20
C ALA A 197 2.55 -20.33 -1.79
N GLU A 198 2.61 -19.67 -2.95
CA GLU A 198 1.41 -19.18 -3.64
C GLU A 198 0.44 -20.31 -3.98
N ASN A 199 0.95 -21.42 -4.55
CA ASN A 199 0.12 -22.58 -4.87
C ASN A 199 -0.52 -23.19 -3.63
N THR A 200 0.23 -23.32 -2.53
CA THR A 200 -0.31 -23.80 -1.25
C THR A 200 -1.41 -22.88 -0.74
N ILE A 201 -1.22 -21.57 -0.74
CA ILE A 201 -2.22 -20.60 -0.29
C ILE A 201 -3.48 -20.65 -1.17
N ARG A 202 -3.32 -20.69 -2.50
CA ARG A 202 -4.44 -20.80 -3.44
C ARG A 202 -5.19 -22.12 -3.31
N GLN A 203 -4.51 -23.22 -2.99
CA GLN A 203 -5.15 -24.50 -2.71
C GLN A 203 -5.97 -24.42 -1.41
N LEU A 204 -5.40 -23.86 -0.33
CA LEU A 204 -6.11 -23.66 0.93
C LEU A 204 -7.34 -22.77 0.77
N ALA A 205 -7.27 -21.71 -0.03
CA ALA A 205 -8.41 -20.83 -0.30
C ALA A 205 -9.60 -21.55 -0.97
N LYS A 206 -9.34 -22.64 -1.70
CA LYS A 206 -10.34 -23.43 -2.43
C LYS A 206 -10.84 -24.64 -1.64
N GLU A 207 -9.92 -25.41 -1.05
CA GLU A 207 -10.19 -26.78 -0.59
C GLU A 207 -10.25 -26.91 0.94
N GLU A 208 -9.82 -25.90 1.70
CA GLU A 208 -9.82 -25.97 3.16
C GLU A 208 -11.26 -26.13 3.70
N LYS A 209 -11.41 -27.09 4.63
CA LYS A 209 -12.70 -27.47 5.21
C LYS A 209 -13.07 -26.55 6.36
N ASP A 210 -12.08 -26.11 7.13
CA ASP A 210 -12.30 -25.11 8.18
C ASP A 210 -12.63 -23.75 7.55
N VAL A 211 -13.83 -23.24 7.82
CA VAL A 211 -14.31 -22.00 7.22
C VAL A 211 -13.42 -20.82 7.59
N ALA A 212 -12.96 -20.72 8.85
CA ALA A 212 -12.14 -19.59 9.29
C ALA A 212 -10.76 -19.62 8.63
N LYS A 213 -10.14 -20.80 8.52
CA LYS A 213 -8.87 -20.96 7.80
C LYS A 213 -9.02 -20.69 6.31
N ARG A 214 -10.07 -21.20 5.67
CA ARG A 214 -10.34 -20.93 4.26
C ARG A 214 -10.52 -19.44 3.99
N GLU A 215 -11.25 -18.74 4.84
CA GLU A 215 -11.41 -17.28 4.71
C GLU A 215 -10.09 -16.53 4.93
N ALA A 216 -9.24 -16.95 5.87
CA ALA A 216 -7.89 -16.38 6.03
C ALA A 216 -7.01 -16.67 4.80
N ALA A 217 -7.10 -17.85 4.21
CA ALA A 217 -6.39 -18.21 2.99
C ALA A 217 -6.85 -17.38 1.78
N LYS A 218 -8.15 -17.09 1.66
CA LYS A 218 -8.68 -16.17 0.63
C LYS A 218 -8.16 -14.74 0.82
N VAL A 219 -8.04 -14.28 2.08
CA VAL A 219 -7.42 -12.96 2.35
C VAL A 219 -5.96 -12.98 1.89
N LEU A 220 -5.17 -14.00 2.24
CA LEU A 220 -3.79 -14.15 1.75
C LEU A 220 -3.71 -14.19 0.21
N GLU A 221 -4.59 -14.94 -0.44
CA GLU A 221 -4.66 -15.03 -1.91
C GLU A 221 -4.86 -13.64 -2.54
N ASN A 222 -5.84 -12.87 -2.05
CA ASN A 222 -6.07 -11.52 -2.56
C ASN A 222 -4.92 -10.57 -2.22
N MET A 223 -4.25 -10.73 -1.07
CA MET A 223 -3.06 -9.94 -0.75
C MET A 223 -1.90 -10.22 -1.71
N ILE A 224 -1.71 -11.48 -2.13
CA ILE A 224 -0.72 -11.87 -3.15
C ILE A 224 -1.01 -11.22 -4.50
N ASP A 225 -2.29 -11.14 -4.87
CA ASP A 225 -2.72 -10.51 -6.12
C ASP A 225 -2.70 -8.97 -6.05
N LEU A 226 -2.84 -8.39 -4.86
CA LEU A 226 -2.83 -6.95 -4.63
C LEU A 226 -1.42 -6.37 -4.49
N ILE A 227 -0.47 -7.08 -3.87
CA ILE A 227 0.92 -6.64 -3.73
C ILE A 227 1.64 -6.77 -5.07
N ASN A 228 2.22 -5.68 -5.57
CA ASN A 228 3.07 -5.74 -6.74
C ASN A 228 4.42 -6.40 -6.40
N GLN A 229 4.65 -7.59 -6.92
CA GLN A 229 5.85 -8.39 -6.63
C GLN A 229 7.07 -7.99 -7.49
N THR A 230 6.93 -7.00 -8.38
CA THR A 230 7.95 -6.69 -9.40
C THR A 230 8.84 -5.51 -9.05
N VAL A 231 8.29 -4.50 -8.37
CA VAL A 231 8.93 -3.24 -7.96
C VAL A 231 8.04 -2.56 -6.91
N GLY A 232 8.59 -1.62 -6.13
CA GLY A 232 7.78 -0.77 -5.26
C GLY A 232 6.71 -0.05 -6.07
N ASP A 233 5.47 -0.04 -5.58
CA ASP A 233 4.31 0.41 -6.34
C ASP A 233 3.38 1.18 -5.42
N ALA A 234 3.44 2.51 -5.51
CA ALA A 234 2.73 3.40 -4.60
C ALA A 234 1.20 3.18 -4.64
N ILE A 235 0.64 2.83 -5.80
CA ILE A 235 -0.79 2.58 -5.95
C ILE A 235 -1.15 1.24 -5.30
N SER A 236 -0.37 0.19 -5.57
CA SER A 236 -0.54 -1.13 -4.93
C SER A 236 -0.40 -1.03 -3.42
N ASP A 237 0.66 -0.38 -2.93
CA ASP A 237 0.95 -0.20 -1.51
C ASP A 237 -0.17 0.57 -0.80
N MET A 238 -0.68 1.65 -1.40
CA MET A 238 -1.86 2.37 -0.89
C MET A 238 -3.05 1.42 -0.71
N LEU A 239 -3.40 0.64 -1.74
CA LEU A 239 -4.55 -0.29 -1.67
C LEU A 239 -4.34 -1.38 -0.63
N VAL A 240 -3.11 -1.89 -0.48
CA VAL A 240 -2.74 -2.86 0.54
C VAL A 240 -2.96 -2.28 1.94
N ILE A 241 -2.45 -1.08 2.20
CA ILE A 241 -2.59 -0.39 3.49
C ILE A 241 -4.07 -0.19 3.81
N GLU A 242 -4.83 0.37 2.88
CA GLU A 242 -6.27 0.62 3.07
C GLU A 242 -7.06 -0.67 3.30
N ALA A 243 -6.72 -1.77 2.62
CA ALA A 243 -7.33 -3.06 2.85
C ALA A 243 -7.02 -3.61 4.25
N ILE A 244 -5.78 -3.48 4.73
CA ILE A 244 -5.40 -3.91 6.08
C ILE A 244 -6.14 -3.08 7.14
N LEU A 245 -6.17 -1.75 6.99
CA LEU A 245 -6.88 -0.86 7.89
C LEU A 245 -8.38 -1.20 7.95
N ALA A 246 -9.00 -1.47 6.80
CA ALA A 246 -10.39 -1.93 6.72
C ALA A 246 -10.63 -3.27 7.42
N LEU A 247 -9.76 -4.27 7.16
CA LEU A 247 -9.92 -5.61 7.71
C LEU A 247 -9.66 -5.67 9.22
N LYS A 248 -8.81 -4.80 9.74
CA LYS A 248 -8.53 -4.69 11.18
C LYS A 248 -9.41 -3.68 11.91
N GLY A 249 -10.19 -2.87 11.20
CA GLY A 249 -10.95 -1.75 11.79
C GLY A 249 -10.04 -0.72 12.46
N LEU A 250 -8.84 -0.49 11.90
CA LEU A 250 -7.85 0.43 12.45
C LEU A 250 -7.95 1.80 11.79
N THR A 251 -7.82 2.85 12.60
CA THR A 251 -7.52 4.19 12.09
C THR A 251 -6.04 4.36 11.82
N LEU A 252 -5.69 5.40 11.06
CA LEU A 252 -4.28 5.74 10.79
C LEU A 252 -3.50 6.01 12.09
N GLN A 253 -4.13 6.67 13.06
CA GLN A 253 -3.55 6.97 14.38
C GLN A 253 -3.31 5.71 15.20
N GLN A 254 -4.25 4.76 15.18
CA GLN A 254 -4.07 3.48 15.88
C GLN A 254 -2.95 2.65 15.27
N TRP A 255 -2.79 2.71 13.94
CA TRP A 255 -1.65 2.10 13.27
C TRP A 255 -0.34 2.81 13.67
N ASP A 256 -0.28 4.13 13.65
CA ASP A 256 0.92 4.86 14.03
C ASP A 256 1.36 4.54 15.47
N ALA A 257 0.40 4.40 16.38
CA ALA A 257 0.63 4.05 17.78
C ALA A 257 1.15 2.61 18.02
N LEU A 258 1.27 1.74 17.00
CA LEU A 258 1.78 0.37 17.19
C LEU A 258 3.20 0.33 17.76
N TYR A 259 4.04 1.30 17.40
CA TYR A 259 5.36 1.50 18.00
C TYR A 259 5.81 2.94 17.83
N THR A 260 6.66 3.43 18.72
CA THR A 260 7.20 4.80 18.65
C THR A 260 8.57 4.80 17.96
N ASP A 261 8.73 5.69 16.98
CA ASP A 261 10.00 5.88 16.30
C ASP A 261 11.06 6.52 17.18
N PHE A 262 12.32 6.13 17.00
CA PHE A 262 13.41 6.91 17.57
C PHE A 262 13.53 8.24 16.82
N PRO A 263 13.83 9.36 17.52
CA PRO A 263 14.11 10.63 16.86
C PRO A 263 15.22 10.47 15.81
N SER A 264 14.94 10.87 14.56
CA SER A 264 15.87 10.76 13.44
C SER A 264 15.87 12.02 12.59
N ARG A 265 16.98 12.29 11.89
CA ARG A 265 17.12 13.44 11.00
C ARG A 265 17.96 13.07 9.78
N LEU A 266 17.42 13.30 8.58
CA LEU A 266 18.15 13.17 7.32
C LEU A 266 18.56 14.56 6.82
N LEU A 267 19.84 14.75 6.52
CA LEU A 267 20.38 15.99 5.98
C LEU A 267 21.02 15.71 4.62
N LYS A 268 20.66 16.51 3.61
CA LYS A 268 21.37 16.53 2.33
C LYS A 268 22.53 17.52 2.42
N VAL A 269 23.76 17.03 2.31
CA VAL A 269 24.96 17.86 2.23
C VAL A 269 25.21 18.19 0.76
N GLN A 270 25.39 19.47 0.44
CA GLN A 270 25.76 19.95 -0.90
C GLN A 270 27.28 20.02 -1.05
#